data_AF-A0A2N3ETG0-F1
#
_entry.id   AF-A0A2N3ETG0-F1
#
_cell.length_a   1.000
_cell.length_b   1.000
_cell.length_c   1.000
_cell.angle_alpha   90.00
_cell.angle_beta   90.00
_cell.angle_gamma   90.00
#
_symmetry.space_group_name_H-M   'P 1'
#
loop_
_entity.id
_entity.type
_entity.pdbx_description
1 polymer ?
#
loop_
_entity_poly.entity_id
_entity_poly.type
_entity_poly.pdbx_seq_one_letter_code
_entity_poly.pdbx_strand_id
1 'polypeptide(L)'
;MADTFWTFGSGTGGTGSGQDDRSVFDRAIDVLRADVTAAAAMATNDAQVRLLYQRQISEAASALERAARSGQLSWAQAADEAILLRNTTLEALRGRTSPVGRAMAEQMKKYGLNRQTLLARYTELLFGAGARFDRLSAAEQHRVYAEVVRASGRSNPQVNAMMQRASRFGRGLIVLSIGVSVYNIAVADDPGAQALQEGAVMGGGIAGGIAGGAAAGLVCGPGAPVCVGIGAFVGGALAAFGVSLFF
;
A
#
# COMPACT_ATOMS: atom_id res chain seq x y z
N MET A 1 44.71 -10.71 49.30
CA MET A 1 45.40 -10.07 48.14
C MET A 1 44.35 -9.35 47.31
N ALA A 2 43.90 -8.20 47.81
CA ALA A 2 43.06 -7.24 47.12
C ALA A 2 43.75 -5.89 47.32
N ASP A 3 43.89 -5.14 46.22
CA ASP A 3 44.05 -3.69 46.11
C ASP A 3 45.04 -3.32 44.99
N THR A 4 44.50 -2.73 43.91
CA THR A 4 45.05 -1.54 43.21
C THR A 4 44.08 -1.17 42.09
N PHE A 5 43.13 -0.25 42.31
CA PHE A 5 43.27 1.22 42.31
C PHE A 5 43.27 1.80 40.88
N TRP A 6 42.07 2.20 40.47
CA TRP A 6 41.69 3.14 39.42
C TRP A 6 42.81 4.03 38.86
N THR A 7 43.05 3.91 37.56
CA THR A 7 43.56 5.03 36.74
C THR A 7 42.41 5.53 35.86
N PHE A 8 41.73 6.57 36.36
CA PHE A 8 40.88 7.43 35.55
C PHE A 8 41.78 8.16 34.55
N GLY A 9 41.68 7.78 33.28
CA GLY A 9 42.19 8.58 32.17
C GLY A 9 41.35 9.85 32.07
N SER A 10 41.91 10.95 32.56
CA SER A 10 41.41 12.31 32.36
C SER A 10 41.52 12.69 30.87
N GLY A 11 40.45 12.41 30.12
CA GLY A 11 40.22 12.98 28.80
C GLY A 11 39.60 14.37 28.92
N THR A 12 40.44 15.36 28.67
CA THR A 12 40.18 16.80 28.45
C THR A 12 38.82 17.14 27.83
N GLY A 13 38.17 18.16 28.40
CA GLY A 13 36.93 18.73 27.89
C GLY A 13 37.02 19.26 26.46
N GLY A 14 35.87 19.25 25.79
CA GLY A 14 35.62 19.97 24.55
C GLY A 14 34.14 20.34 24.51
N THR A 15 33.87 21.64 24.44
CA THR A 15 32.55 22.30 24.32
C THR A 15 31.82 21.97 23.00
N GLY A 16 32.04 20.79 22.42
CA GLY A 16 31.51 20.36 21.11
C GLY A 16 30.38 19.33 21.16
N SER A 17 30.08 18.70 22.30
CA SER A 17 29.07 17.63 22.38
C SER A 17 27.65 18.14 22.08
N GLY A 18 27.25 19.29 22.62
CA GLY A 18 25.88 19.79 22.48
C GLY A 18 25.49 20.28 21.07
N GLN A 19 26.46 20.67 20.25
CA GLN A 19 26.23 21.13 18.87
C GLN A 19 26.19 19.94 17.90
N ASP A 20 27.04 18.93 18.16
CA ASP A 20 27.05 17.67 17.43
C ASP A 20 25.77 16.85 17.69
N ASP A 21 25.33 16.77 18.96
CA ASP A 21 24.09 16.10 19.36
C ASP A 21 22.83 16.72 18.72
N ARG A 22 22.79 18.06 18.60
CA ARG A 22 21.70 18.76 17.88
C ARG A 22 21.67 18.40 16.41
N SER A 23 22.82 18.43 15.74
CA SER A 23 22.90 18.10 14.30
C SER A 23 22.48 16.65 14.00
N VAL A 24 22.77 15.73 14.92
CA VAL A 24 22.37 14.32 14.82
C VAL A 24 20.87 14.18 15.01
N PHE A 25 20.30 14.88 16.00
CA PHE A 25 18.87 14.90 16.25
C PHE A 25 18.09 15.48 15.06
N ASP A 26 18.52 16.62 14.53
CA ASP A 26 17.85 17.29 13.41
C ASP A 26 17.83 16.39 12.16
N ARG A 27 18.96 15.75 11.84
CA ARG A 27 19.01 14.74 10.76
C ARG A 27 18.09 13.55 11.00
N ALA A 28 18.00 13.06 12.23
CA ALA A 28 17.10 11.96 12.56
C ALA A 28 15.62 12.35 12.38
N ILE A 29 15.27 13.60 12.71
CA ILE A 29 13.93 14.15 12.46
C ILE A 29 13.66 14.29 10.97
N ASP A 30 14.62 14.75 10.18
CA ASP A 30 14.47 14.89 8.73
C ASP A 30 14.29 13.54 8.03
N VAL A 31 15.07 12.52 8.43
CA VAL A 31 14.93 11.15 7.94
C VAL A 31 13.54 10.60 8.30
N LEU A 32 13.10 10.76 9.55
CA LEU A 32 11.78 10.32 9.98
C LEU A 32 10.67 11.01 9.18
N ARG A 33 10.80 12.33 8.96
CA ARG A 33 9.85 13.12 8.18
C ARG A 33 9.81 12.67 6.72
N ALA A 34 10.96 12.35 6.12
CA ALA A 34 11.04 11.80 4.77
C ALA A 34 10.30 10.46 4.67
N ASP A 35 10.53 9.54 5.61
CA ASP A 35 9.86 8.24 5.64
C ASP A 35 8.36 8.33 5.87
N VAL A 36 7.93 9.18 6.81
CA VAL A 36 6.50 9.42 7.08
C VAL A 36 5.83 10.02 5.84
N THR A 37 6.50 10.94 5.15
CA THR A 37 5.98 11.52 3.90
C THR A 37 5.93 10.48 2.78
N ALA A 38 6.93 9.61 2.68
CA ALA A 38 6.95 8.52 1.72
C ALA A 38 5.82 7.51 1.95
N ALA A 39 5.64 7.09 3.21
CA ALA A 39 4.53 6.23 3.61
C ALA A 39 3.17 6.88 3.31
N ALA A 40 3.03 8.19 3.59
CA ALA A 40 1.83 8.95 3.31
C ALA A 40 1.53 9.05 1.79
N ALA A 41 2.55 9.27 0.96
CA ALA A 41 2.43 9.33 -0.49
C ALA A 41 2.00 7.96 -1.06
N MET A 42 2.66 6.87 -0.64
CA MET A 42 2.30 5.51 -1.05
C MET A 42 0.86 5.15 -0.62
N ALA A 43 0.48 5.41 0.63
CA ALA A 43 -0.86 5.15 1.13
C ALA A 43 -1.94 5.95 0.38
N THR A 44 -1.64 7.20 0.01
CA THR A 44 -2.55 8.05 -0.76
C THR A 44 -2.73 7.52 -2.18
N ASN A 45 -1.64 7.17 -2.86
CA ASN A 45 -1.69 6.56 -4.18
C ASN A 45 -2.47 5.24 -4.17
N ASP A 46 -2.15 4.34 -3.23
CA ASP A 46 -2.78 3.02 -3.14
C ASP A 46 -4.29 3.13 -2.90
N ALA A 47 -4.73 4.09 -2.08
CA ALA A 47 -6.14 4.35 -1.88
C ALA A 47 -6.82 4.85 -3.16
N GLN A 48 -6.19 5.73 -3.94
CA GLN A 48 -6.73 6.19 -5.23
C GLN A 48 -6.83 5.04 -6.24
N VAL A 49 -5.77 4.24 -6.37
CA VAL A 49 -5.75 3.04 -7.21
C VAL A 49 -6.89 2.08 -6.83
N ARG A 50 -7.12 1.88 -5.53
CA ARG A 50 -8.20 1.02 -5.03
C ARG A 50 -9.60 1.61 -5.25
N LEU A 51 -9.76 2.93 -5.22
CA LEU A 51 -11.03 3.57 -5.54
C LEU A 51 -11.37 3.44 -7.04
N LEU A 52 -10.38 3.66 -7.90
CA LEU A 52 -10.54 3.49 -9.36
C LEU A 52 -10.91 2.04 -9.70
N TYR A 53 -10.23 1.07 -9.08
CA TYR A 53 -10.56 -0.34 -9.17
C TYR A 53 -12.03 -0.62 -8.85
N GLN A 54 -12.48 -0.18 -7.68
CA GLN A 54 -13.83 -0.48 -7.20
C GLN A 54 -14.88 0.11 -8.13
N ARG A 55 -14.68 1.35 -8.59
CA ARG A 55 -15.59 1.98 -9.55
C ARG A 55 -15.69 1.16 -10.82
N GLN A 56 -14.56 0.88 -11.48
CA GLN A 56 -14.52 0.13 -12.75
C GLN A 56 -15.16 -1.25 -12.64
N ILE A 57 -14.85 -2.02 -11.60
CA ILE A 57 -15.40 -3.36 -11.42
C ILE A 57 -16.89 -3.33 -11.07
N SER A 58 -17.34 -2.37 -10.26
CA SER A 58 -18.76 -2.22 -9.94
C SER A 58 -19.60 -1.80 -11.15
N GLU A 59 -19.08 -0.87 -11.96
CA GLU A 59 -19.73 -0.39 -13.19
C GLU A 59 -19.83 -1.51 -14.21
N ALA A 60 -18.74 -2.26 -14.42
CA ALA A 60 -18.73 -3.35 -15.36
C ALA A 60 -19.62 -4.53 -14.91
N ALA A 61 -19.59 -4.90 -13.62
CA ALA A 61 -20.52 -5.91 -13.10
C ALA A 61 -21.98 -5.49 -13.31
N SER A 62 -22.30 -4.21 -13.11
CA SER A 62 -23.64 -3.66 -13.35
C SER A 62 -24.03 -3.66 -14.83
N ALA A 63 -23.07 -3.43 -15.74
CA ALA A 63 -23.28 -3.55 -17.17
C ALA A 63 -23.56 -5.00 -17.59
N LEU A 64 -22.77 -5.96 -17.10
CA LEU A 64 -22.95 -7.39 -17.35
C LEU A 64 -24.29 -7.89 -16.80
N GLU A 65 -24.70 -7.45 -15.61
CA GLU A 65 -26.01 -7.78 -15.05
C GLU A 65 -27.15 -7.26 -15.94
N ARG A 66 -27.05 -6.04 -16.47
CA ARG A 66 -28.06 -5.48 -17.39
C ARG A 66 -28.10 -6.22 -18.73
N ALA A 67 -26.94 -6.58 -19.29
CA ALA A 67 -26.86 -7.38 -20.52
C ALA A 67 -27.48 -8.76 -20.34
N ALA A 68 -27.23 -9.41 -19.19
CA ALA A 68 -27.81 -10.72 -18.88
C ALA A 68 -29.33 -10.64 -18.68
N ARG A 69 -29.82 -9.62 -17.99
CA ARG A 69 -31.26 -9.40 -17.76
C ARG A 69 -32.03 -9.09 -19.04
N SER A 70 -31.42 -8.38 -19.98
CA SER A 70 -32.02 -8.05 -21.28
C SER A 70 -31.92 -9.20 -22.30
N GLY A 71 -31.29 -10.32 -21.94
CA GLY A 71 -31.10 -11.46 -22.84
C GLY A 71 -30.02 -11.26 -23.90
N GLN A 72 -29.26 -10.16 -23.85
CA GLN A 72 -28.13 -9.92 -24.76
C GLN A 72 -26.95 -10.87 -24.51
N LEU A 73 -26.87 -11.43 -23.30
CA LEU A 73 -25.84 -12.36 -22.88
C LEU A 73 -26.44 -13.40 -21.92
N SER A 74 -25.92 -14.63 -21.89
CA SER A 74 -26.34 -15.60 -20.88
C SER A 74 -25.75 -15.26 -19.50
N TRP A 75 -26.42 -15.66 -18.42
CA TRP A 75 -25.89 -15.50 -17.07
C TRP A 75 -24.55 -16.22 -16.86
N ALA A 76 -24.34 -17.35 -17.52
CA ALA A 76 -23.07 -18.08 -17.49
C ALA A 76 -21.94 -17.25 -18.10
N GLN A 77 -22.16 -16.69 -19.30
CA GLN A 77 -21.19 -15.79 -19.94
C GLN A 77 -20.94 -14.54 -19.10
N ALA A 78 -21.97 -13.96 -18.49
CA ALA A 78 -21.82 -12.76 -17.66
C ALA A 78 -20.93 -13.04 -16.44
N ALA A 79 -21.10 -14.21 -15.82
CA ALA A 79 -20.28 -14.63 -14.70
C ALA A 79 -18.82 -14.86 -15.13
N ASP A 80 -18.59 -15.51 -16.27
CA ASP A 80 -17.24 -15.78 -16.77
C ASP A 80 -16.51 -14.47 -17.14
N GLU A 81 -17.21 -13.54 -17.78
CA GLU A 81 -16.68 -12.22 -18.12
C GLU A 81 -16.42 -11.36 -16.88
N ALA A 82 -17.32 -11.39 -15.88
CA ALA A 82 -17.12 -10.70 -14.62
C ALA A 82 -15.89 -11.21 -13.85
N ILE A 83 -15.66 -12.53 -13.85
CA ILE A 83 -14.49 -13.15 -13.24
C ILE A 83 -13.21 -12.74 -13.99
N LEU A 84 -13.22 -12.83 -15.33
CA LEU A 84 -12.08 -12.47 -16.16
C LEU A 84 -11.72 -11.00 -15.98
N LEU A 85 -12.70 -10.10 -16.05
CA LEU A 85 -12.50 -8.67 -15.88
C LEU A 85 -11.94 -8.37 -14.49
N ARG A 86 -12.53 -8.94 -13.44
CA ARG A 86 -12.03 -8.80 -12.07
C ARG A 86 -10.56 -9.20 -11.99
N ASN A 87 -10.17 -10.35 -12.53
CA ASN A 87 -8.80 -10.86 -12.44
C ASN A 87 -7.81 -10.02 -13.25
N THR A 88 -8.18 -9.62 -14.46
CA THR A 88 -7.33 -8.79 -15.34
C THR A 88 -7.16 -7.37 -14.80
N THR A 89 -8.23 -6.72 -14.33
CA THR A 89 -8.13 -5.41 -13.68
C THR A 89 -7.27 -5.50 -12.42
N LEU A 90 -7.45 -6.55 -11.61
CA LEU A 90 -6.62 -6.78 -10.44
C LEU A 90 -5.13 -6.95 -10.76
N GLU A 91 -4.79 -7.57 -11.89
CA GLU A 91 -3.40 -7.70 -12.35
C GLU A 91 -2.84 -6.34 -12.79
N ALA A 92 -3.59 -5.59 -13.60
CA ALA A 92 -3.20 -4.26 -14.04
C ALA A 92 -2.92 -3.31 -12.87
N LEU A 93 -3.66 -3.44 -11.76
CA LEU A 93 -3.50 -2.59 -10.58
C LEU A 93 -2.30 -2.96 -9.71
N ARG A 94 -1.82 -4.22 -9.75
CA ARG A 94 -0.60 -4.63 -9.03
C ARG A 94 0.60 -3.80 -9.46
N GLY A 95 0.70 -3.49 -10.76
CA GLY A 95 1.76 -2.64 -11.30
C GLY A 95 1.69 -1.17 -10.85
N ARG A 96 0.53 -0.69 -10.39
CA ARG A 96 0.30 0.71 -9.98
C ARG A 96 0.25 0.94 -8.47
N THR A 97 0.23 -0.15 -7.69
CA THR A 97 0.19 -0.12 -6.24
C THR A 97 1.62 -0.17 -5.68
N SER A 98 1.86 0.50 -4.55
CA SER A 98 3.11 0.41 -3.80
C SER A 98 3.46 -1.05 -3.46
N PRO A 99 4.73 -1.38 -3.19
CA PRO A 99 5.12 -2.73 -2.77
C PRO A 99 4.34 -3.22 -1.55
N VAL A 100 4.14 -2.35 -0.54
CA VAL A 100 3.40 -2.68 0.69
C VAL A 100 1.93 -2.96 0.37
N GLY A 101 1.30 -2.08 -0.42
CA GLY A 101 -0.10 -2.26 -0.84
C GLY A 101 -0.29 -3.49 -1.73
N ARG A 102 0.69 -3.81 -2.60
CA ARG A 102 0.72 -5.04 -3.40
C ARG A 102 0.76 -6.26 -2.48
N ALA A 103 1.64 -6.26 -1.48
CA ALA A 103 1.75 -7.37 -0.56
C ALA A 103 0.50 -7.59 0.29
N MET A 104 -0.14 -6.50 0.73
CA MET A 104 -1.44 -6.57 1.37
C MET A 104 -2.52 -7.13 0.43
N ALA A 105 -2.53 -6.70 -0.83
CA ALA A 105 -3.47 -7.17 -1.83
C ALA A 105 -3.30 -8.67 -2.15
N GLU A 106 -2.06 -9.16 -2.16
CA GLU A 106 -1.77 -10.58 -2.37
C GLU A 106 -2.12 -11.43 -1.15
N GLN A 107 -1.84 -10.95 0.05
CA GLN A 107 -2.25 -11.61 1.28
C GLN A 107 -3.78 -11.77 1.34
N MET A 108 -4.54 -10.74 0.97
CA MET A 108 -6.01 -10.81 0.88
C MET A 108 -6.51 -11.80 -0.19
N LYS A 109 -5.70 -12.09 -1.21
CA LYS A 109 -6.06 -12.91 -2.37
C LYS A 109 -5.55 -14.36 -2.31
N LYS A 110 -4.88 -14.79 -1.23
CA LYS A 110 -4.46 -16.20 -1.05
C LYS A 110 -5.62 -17.20 -1.26
N TYR A 111 -6.86 -16.75 -1.12
CA TYR A 111 -8.06 -17.47 -1.54
C TYR A 111 -8.41 -17.13 -3.01
N GLY A 112 -7.76 -17.83 -3.94
CA GLY A 112 -7.98 -17.68 -5.39
C GLY A 112 -9.39 -18.09 -5.81
N LEU A 113 -10.15 -17.12 -6.33
CA LEU A 113 -11.53 -17.27 -6.77
C LEU A 113 -11.57 -17.82 -8.21
N ASN A 114 -11.09 -19.05 -8.42
CA ASN A 114 -11.33 -19.79 -9.67
C ASN A 114 -12.86 -19.91 -9.88
N ARG A 115 -13.33 -19.88 -11.14
CA ARG A 115 -14.73 -20.11 -11.52
C ARG A 115 -15.37 -21.26 -10.75
N GLN A 116 -14.70 -22.41 -10.67
CA GLN A 116 -15.21 -23.58 -9.95
C GLN A 116 -15.36 -23.31 -8.45
N THR A 117 -14.37 -22.66 -7.84
CA THR A 117 -14.40 -22.27 -6.42
C THR A 117 -15.51 -21.25 -6.13
N LEU A 118 -15.71 -20.29 -7.03
CA LEU A 118 -16.78 -19.30 -6.94
C LEU A 118 -18.16 -19.95 -7.05
N LEU A 119 -18.36 -20.79 -8.07
CA LEU A 119 -19.61 -21.50 -8.26
C LEU A 119 -19.91 -22.41 -7.08
N ALA A 120 -18.93 -23.17 -6.59
CA ALA A 120 -19.10 -24.02 -5.40
C ALA A 120 -19.48 -23.18 -4.16
N ARG A 121 -18.71 -22.12 -3.89
CA ARG A 121 -18.95 -21.23 -2.75
C ARG A 121 -20.34 -20.59 -2.79
N TYR A 122 -20.74 -20.02 -3.92
CA TYR A 122 -22.05 -19.36 -4.03
C TYR A 122 -23.20 -20.35 -4.15
N THR A 123 -22.94 -21.57 -4.62
CA THR A 123 -23.91 -22.67 -4.52
C THR A 123 -24.19 -23.01 -3.07
N GLU A 124 -23.15 -23.24 -2.26
CA GLU A 124 -23.33 -23.54 -0.85
C GLU A 124 -23.97 -22.37 -0.07
N LEU A 125 -23.60 -21.14 -0.41
CA LEU A 125 -24.14 -19.94 0.23
C LEU A 125 -25.63 -19.71 -0.07
N LEU A 126 -26.11 -20.12 -1.26
CA LEU A 126 -27.51 -19.95 -1.67
C LEU A 126 -28.39 -21.16 -1.37
N PHE A 127 -27.82 -22.37 -1.39
CA PHE A 127 -28.57 -23.64 -1.34
C PHE A 127 -28.16 -24.55 -0.17
N GLY A 128 -27.22 -24.14 0.67
CA GLY A 128 -26.80 -24.88 1.87
C GLY A 128 -25.51 -25.69 1.69
N ALA A 129 -24.91 -26.10 2.80
CA ALA A 129 -23.65 -26.83 2.82
C ALA A 129 -23.75 -28.17 2.08
N GLY A 130 -22.78 -28.47 1.21
CA GLY A 130 -22.76 -29.70 0.40
C GLY A 130 -23.63 -29.66 -0.87
N ALA A 131 -24.32 -28.55 -1.14
CA ALA A 131 -25.00 -28.35 -2.42
C ALA A 131 -23.98 -28.29 -3.56
N ARG A 132 -24.29 -28.94 -4.69
CA ARG A 132 -23.40 -29.00 -5.85
C ARG A 132 -24.01 -28.32 -7.06
N PHE A 133 -23.22 -27.46 -7.70
CA PHE A 133 -23.66 -26.64 -8.83
C PHE A 133 -24.20 -27.49 -10.00
N ASP A 134 -23.58 -28.64 -10.27
CA ASP A 134 -23.94 -29.58 -11.33
C ASP A 134 -25.29 -30.29 -11.11
N ARG A 135 -25.82 -30.28 -9.88
CA ARG A 135 -27.10 -30.90 -9.52
C ARG A 135 -28.25 -29.91 -9.43
N LEU A 136 -27.97 -28.61 -9.59
CA LEU A 136 -28.99 -27.57 -9.58
C LEU A 136 -29.78 -27.56 -10.89
N SER A 137 -31.05 -27.18 -10.82
CA SER A 137 -31.86 -26.88 -12.01
C SER A 137 -31.30 -25.66 -12.77
N ALA A 138 -31.65 -25.51 -14.05
CA ALA A 138 -31.19 -24.38 -14.86
C ALA A 138 -31.55 -23.00 -14.23
N ALA A 139 -32.73 -22.89 -13.63
CA ALA A 139 -33.16 -21.67 -12.93
C ALA A 139 -32.31 -21.39 -11.68
N GLU A 140 -31.93 -22.43 -10.93
CA GLU A 140 -31.05 -22.31 -9.76
C GLU A 140 -29.61 -21.99 -10.16
N GLN A 141 -29.10 -22.60 -11.23
CA GLN A 141 -27.79 -22.27 -11.79
C GLN A 141 -27.72 -20.80 -12.23
N HIS A 142 -28.78 -20.28 -12.87
CA HIS A 142 -28.87 -18.86 -13.20
C HIS A 142 -28.80 -17.96 -11.97
N ARG A 143 -29.41 -18.36 -10.83
CA ARG A 143 -29.31 -17.61 -9.57
C ARG A 143 -27.88 -17.58 -9.04
N VAL A 144 -27.15 -18.70 -9.11
CA VAL A 144 -25.74 -18.75 -8.72
C VAL A 144 -24.92 -17.83 -9.62
N TYR A 145 -25.05 -17.93 -10.94
CA TYR A 145 -24.34 -17.07 -11.88
C TYR A 145 -24.62 -15.58 -11.64
N ALA A 146 -25.88 -15.21 -11.43
CA ALA A 146 -26.26 -13.84 -11.11
C ALA A 146 -25.58 -13.34 -9.83
N GLU A 147 -25.47 -14.18 -8.80
CA GLU A 147 -24.78 -13.82 -7.56
C GLU A 147 -23.26 -13.71 -7.75
N VAL A 148 -22.65 -14.55 -8.60
CA VAL A 148 -21.23 -14.40 -8.98
C VAL A 148 -20.96 -13.06 -9.65
N VAL A 149 -21.83 -12.63 -10.59
CA VAL A 149 -21.71 -11.33 -11.27
C VAL A 149 -21.78 -10.20 -10.25
N ARG A 150 -22.82 -10.20 -9.39
CA ARG A 150 -22.99 -9.16 -8.35
C ARG A 150 -21.82 -9.14 -7.38
N ALA A 151 -21.39 -10.30 -6.89
CA ALA A 151 -20.33 -10.39 -5.92
C ALA A 151 -18.96 -10.08 -6.49
N SER A 152 -18.76 -10.26 -7.80
CA SER A 152 -17.56 -9.78 -8.51
C SER A 152 -17.44 -8.26 -8.43
N GLY A 153 -18.58 -7.55 -8.47
CA GLY A 153 -18.71 -6.10 -8.33
C GLY A 153 -18.63 -5.54 -6.89
N ARG A 154 -18.83 -6.38 -5.86
CA ARG A 154 -18.86 -5.92 -4.47
C ARG A 154 -17.46 -5.58 -3.94
N SER A 155 -17.34 -4.42 -3.31
CA SER A 155 -16.15 -4.03 -2.56
C SER A 155 -16.21 -4.55 -1.12
N ASN A 156 -15.04 -4.76 -0.50
CA ASN A 156 -14.97 -5.02 0.94
C ASN A 156 -15.05 -3.67 1.68
N PRO A 157 -16.14 -3.37 2.42
CA PRO A 157 -16.36 -2.06 3.03
C PRO A 157 -15.32 -1.74 4.11
N GLN A 158 -14.83 -2.76 4.84
CA GLN A 158 -13.82 -2.57 5.89
C GLN A 158 -12.49 -2.11 5.29
N VAL A 159 -12.03 -2.77 4.23
CA VAL A 159 -10.77 -2.38 3.58
C VAL A 159 -10.91 -1.03 2.89
N ASN A 160 -12.08 -0.73 2.32
CA ASN A 160 -12.33 0.58 1.71
C ASN A 160 -12.30 1.70 2.75
N ALA A 161 -12.97 1.52 3.89
CA ALA A 161 -12.98 2.51 4.98
C ALA A 161 -11.57 2.74 5.54
N MET A 162 -10.81 1.66 5.75
CA MET A 162 -9.42 1.75 6.19
C MET A 162 -8.55 2.52 5.19
N MET A 163 -8.64 2.22 3.90
CA MET A 163 -7.87 2.90 2.85
C MET A 163 -8.26 4.37 2.72
N GLN A 164 -9.55 4.71 2.86
CA GLN A 164 -9.99 6.10 2.86
C GLN A 164 -9.44 6.87 4.08
N ARG A 165 -9.44 6.27 5.27
CA ARG A 165 -8.85 6.89 6.45
C ARG A 165 -7.35 7.09 6.26
N ALA A 166 -6.62 6.05 5.85
CA ALA A 166 -5.19 6.12 5.57
C ALA A 166 -4.87 7.20 4.54
N SER A 167 -5.66 7.35 3.48
CA SER A 167 -5.51 8.42 2.49
C SER A 167 -5.75 9.81 3.07
N ARG A 168 -6.79 10.00 3.89
CA ARG A 168 -7.05 11.31 4.52
C ARG A 168 -5.91 11.71 5.46
N PHE A 169 -5.44 10.77 6.29
CA PHE A 169 -4.28 10.98 7.15
C PHE A 169 -3.01 11.24 6.35
N GLY A 170 -2.74 10.44 5.31
CA GLY A 170 -1.58 10.61 4.44
C GLY A 170 -1.58 11.97 3.74
N ARG A 171 -2.72 12.42 3.21
CA ARG A 171 -2.84 13.76 2.62
C ARG A 171 -2.60 14.87 3.64
N GLY A 172 -3.09 14.71 4.87
CA GLY A 172 -2.78 15.63 5.97
C GLY A 172 -1.29 15.71 6.28
N LEU A 173 -0.61 14.56 6.35
CA LEU A 173 0.83 14.48 6.57
C LEU A 173 1.63 15.10 5.42
N ILE A 174 1.23 14.87 4.16
CA ILE A 174 1.87 15.50 3.00
C ILE A 174 1.74 17.03 3.07
N VAL A 175 0.55 17.55 3.37
CA VAL A 175 0.33 19.00 3.49
C VAL A 175 1.16 19.59 4.63
N LEU A 176 1.19 18.92 5.78
CA LEU A 176 2.02 19.31 6.91
C LEU A 176 3.51 19.33 6.52
N SER A 177 3.99 18.27 5.88
CA SER A 177 5.37 18.18 5.42
C SER A 177 5.71 19.28 4.42
N ILE A 178 4.84 19.60 3.46
CA ILE A 178 5.05 20.73 2.53
C ILE A 178 5.11 22.05 3.31
N GLY A 179 4.21 22.26 4.28
CA GLY A 179 4.21 23.46 5.11
C GLY A 179 5.52 23.66 5.87
N VAL A 180 6.07 22.58 6.43
CA VAL A 180 7.40 22.62 7.10
C VAL A 180 8.51 22.91 6.09
N SER A 181 8.47 22.34 4.88
CA SER A 181 9.50 22.61 3.85
C SER A 181 9.48 24.08 3.46
N VAL A 182 8.29 24.64 3.25
CA VAL A 182 8.13 26.07 2.90
C VAL A 182 8.65 26.96 4.02
N TYR A 183 8.39 26.62 5.28
CA TYR A 183 8.94 27.35 6.43
C TYR A 183 10.47 27.28 6.46
N ASN A 184 11.05 26.10 6.31
CA ASN A 184 12.50 25.91 6.31
C ASN A 184 13.18 26.68 5.17
N ILE A 185 12.59 26.65 3.97
CA ILE A 185 13.09 27.40 2.80
C ILE A 185 12.97 28.92 3.03
N ALA A 186 11.88 29.39 3.66
CA ALA A 186 11.65 30.82 3.88
C ALA A 186 12.57 31.44 4.94
N VAL A 187 13.03 30.65 5.91
CA VAL A 187 13.93 31.09 6.99
C VAL A 187 15.40 30.82 6.65
N ALA A 188 15.69 30.06 5.58
CA ALA A 188 17.04 29.73 5.17
C ALA A 188 17.81 30.94 4.59
N ASP A 189 19.10 30.97 4.85
CA ASP A 189 20.03 31.97 4.30
C ASP A 189 20.17 31.82 2.76
N ASP A 190 20.10 30.59 2.24
CA ASP A 190 20.00 30.28 0.81
C ASP A 190 18.75 29.42 0.52
N PRO A 191 17.63 30.05 0.16
CA PRO A 191 16.38 29.35 -0.13
C PRO A 191 16.49 28.36 -1.30
N GLY A 192 17.37 28.62 -2.28
CA GLY A 192 17.52 27.79 -3.47
C GLY A 192 18.20 26.45 -3.15
N ALA A 193 19.32 26.52 -2.42
CA ALA A 193 20.03 25.33 -1.95
C ALA A 193 19.16 24.50 -0.99
N GLN A 194 18.44 25.16 -0.07
CA GLN A 194 17.57 24.49 0.89
C GLN A 194 16.39 23.78 0.20
N ALA A 195 15.80 24.40 -0.82
CA ALA A 195 14.72 23.78 -1.59
C ALA A 195 15.19 22.50 -2.32
N LEU A 196 16.41 22.51 -2.85
CA LEU A 196 17.00 21.34 -3.49
C LEU A 196 17.25 20.21 -2.49
N GLN A 197 17.80 20.53 -1.31
CA GLN A 197 18.06 19.54 -0.26
C GLN A 197 16.76 18.91 0.26
N GLU A 198 15.76 19.71 0.63
CA GLU A 198 14.45 19.23 1.09
C GLU A 198 13.77 18.35 0.02
N GLY A 199 13.80 18.79 -1.24
CA GLY A 199 13.27 18.01 -2.36
C GLY A 199 14.01 16.68 -2.58
N ALA A 200 15.33 16.69 -2.47
CA ALA A 200 16.16 15.50 -2.64
C ALA A 200 15.97 14.50 -1.49
N VAL A 201 15.89 14.96 -0.24
CA VAL A 201 15.68 14.10 0.94
C VAL A 201 14.31 13.43 0.88
N MET A 202 13.26 14.21 0.58
CA MET A 202 11.90 13.66 0.42
C MET A 202 11.80 12.70 -0.78
N GLY A 203 12.36 13.10 -1.92
CA GLY A 203 12.39 12.27 -3.13
C GLY A 203 13.18 10.98 -2.93
N GLY A 204 14.31 11.07 -2.23
CA GLY A 204 15.15 9.95 -1.83
C GLY A 204 14.43 8.98 -0.91
N GLY A 205 13.72 9.48 0.12
CA GLY A 205 12.91 8.65 1.01
C GLY A 205 11.79 7.90 0.28
N ILE A 206 11.08 8.57 -0.66
CA ILE A 206 10.05 7.93 -1.49
C ILE A 206 10.65 6.84 -2.38
N ALA A 207 11.69 7.18 -3.15
CA ALA A 207 12.31 6.25 -4.08
C ALA A 207 12.99 5.08 -3.35
N GLY A 208 13.72 5.38 -2.28
CA GLY A 208 14.36 4.40 -1.40
C GLY A 208 13.35 3.48 -0.73
N GLY A 209 12.19 4.00 -0.30
CA GLY A 209 11.16 3.16 0.30
C GLY A 209 10.44 2.25 -0.69
N ILE A 210 10.21 2.72 -1.93
CA ILE A 210 9.69 1.85 -3.00
C ILE A 210 10.72 0.75 -3.33
N ALA A 211 12.00 1.11 -3.50
CA ALA A 211 13.05 0.17 -3.84
C ALA A 211 13.29 -0.86 -2.71
N GLY A 212 13.40 -0.39 -1.46
CA GLY A 212 13.60 -1.24 -0.28
C GLY A 212 12.43 -2.17 -0.02
N GLY A 213 11.18 -1.69 -0.20
CA GLY A 213 10.00 -2.53 -0.11
C GLY A 213 9.95 -3.60 -1.21
N ALA A 214 10.27 -3.23 -2.45
CA ALA A 214 10.34 -4.17 -3.56
C ALA A 214 11.41 -5.25 -3.33
N ALA A 215 12.60 -4.87 -2.88
CA ALA A 215 13.69 -5.79 -2.57
C ALA A 215 13.31 -6.75 -1.42
N ALA A 216 12.73 -6.24 -0.32
CA ALA A 216 12.25 -7.08 0.77
C ALA A 216 11.12 -8.03 0.33
N GLY A 217 10.27 -7.61 -0.62
CA GLY A 217 9.24 -8.46 -1.21
C GLY A 217 9.79 -9.63 -2.04
N LEU A 218 10.96 -9.46 -2.67
CA LEU A 218 11.65 -10.56 -3.36
C LEU A 218 12.19 -11.60 -2.35
N VAL A 219 12.61 -11.14 -1.16
CA VAL A 219 13.16 -12.01 -0.11
C VAL A 219 12.06 -12.74 0.68
N CYS A 220 11.07 -12.00 1.16
CA CYS A 220 10.01 -12.54 2.02
C CYS A 220 8.80 -13.09 1.27
N GLY A 221 8.80 -12.95 -0.05
CA GLY A 221 7.69 -13.31 -0.91
C GLY A 221 6.64 -12.20 -1.02
N PRO A 222 5.85 -12.21 -2.10
CA PRO A 222 5.08 -11.05 -2.51
C PRO A 222 3.79 -10.87 -1.69
N GLY A 223 3.45 -11.80 -0.77
CA GLY A 223 2.30 -11.72 0.14
C GLY A 223 2.64 -11.41 1.61
N ALA A 224 3.83 -10.87 1.90
CA ALA A 224 4.31 -10.58 3.26
C ALA A 224 4.37 -9.07 3.56
N PRO A 225 3.24 -8.40 3.86
CA PRO A 225 3.19 -6.94 3.97
C PRO A 225 4.05 -6.38 5.12
N VAL A 226 4.27 -7.14 6.18
CA VAL A 226 5.12 -6.70 7.30
C VAL A 226 6.59 -6.61 6.87
N CYS A 227 7.12 -7.64 6.21
CA CYS A 227 8.51 -7.63 5.74
C CYS A 227 8.73 -6.55 4.67
N VAL A 228 7.79 -6.42 3.73
CA VAL A 228 7.83 -5.38 2.70
C VAL A 228 7.73 -3.97 3.32
N GLY A 229 6.91 -3.79 4.36
CA GLY A 229 6.82 -2.53 5.10
C GLY A 229 8.11 -2.16 5.81
N ILE A 230 8.76 -3.12 6.48
CA ILE A 230 10.07 -2.90 7.11
C ILE A 230 11.12 -2.55 6.06
N GLY A 231 11.17 -3.29 4.95
CA GLY A 231 12.08 -2.99 3.85
C GLY A 231 11.87 -1.60 3.25
N ALA A 232 10.61 -1.17 3.13
CA ALA A 232 10.28 0.17 2.65
C ALA A 232 10.72 1.25 3.63
N PHE A 233 10.53 1.04 4.93
CA PHE A 233 10.97 2.01 5.94
C PHE A 233 12.50 2.10 5.97
N VAL A 234 13.20 0.97 6.06
CA VAL A 234 14.67 0.94 6.10
C VAL A 234 15.28 1.50 4.80
N GLY A 235 14.72 1.14 3.65
CA GLY A 235 15.18 1.67 2.36
C GLY A 235 14.96 3.17 2.22
N GLY A 236 13.83 3.69 2.72
CA GLY A 236 13.55 5.12 2.76
C GLY A 236 14.53 5.86 3.68
N ALA A 237 14.72 5.37 4.90
CA ALA A 237 15.62 5.96 5.88
C ALA A 237 17.07 6.03 5.36
N LEU A 238 17.57 4.93 4.79
CA LEU A 238 18.93 4.86 4.25
C LEU A 238 19.14 5.81 3.06
N ALA A 239 18.14 5.93 2.19
CA ALA A 239 18.21 6.85 1.06
C ALA A 239 18.14 8.31 1.51
N ALA A 240 17.20 8.65 2.41
CA ALA A 240 17.05 10.00 2.97
C ALA A 240 18.32 10.43 3.73
N PHE A 241 18.87 9.55 4.56
CA PHE A 241 20.10 9.80 5.29
C PHE A 241 21.30 9.95 4.33
N GLY A 242 21.41 9.06 3.33
CA GLY A 242 22.43 9.16 2.31
C GLY A 242 22.40 10.51 1.60
N VAL A 243 21.22 10.96 1.17
CA VAL A 243 21.05 12.28 0.55
C VAL A 243 21.44 13.41 1.52
N SER A 244 21.05 13.32 2.80
CA SER A 244 21.39 14.34 3.79
C SER A 244 22.89 14.50 4.06
N LEU A 245 23.73 13.51 3.71
CA LEU A 245 25.19 13.60 3.83
C LEU A 245 25.87 14.27 2.63
N PHE A 246 25.17 14.37 1.49
CA PHE A 246 25.70 14.99 0.27
C PHE A 246 25.47 16.51 0.21
N PHE A 247 24.61 17.03 1.07
CA PHE A 247 24.29 18.46 1.21
C PHE A 247 24.86 18.97 2.54
#